data_AF-A0A5C7AXM3-F1
#
_entry.id   AF-A0A5C7AXM3-F1
#
_cell.length_a   1.000
_cell.length_b   1.000
_cell.length_c   1.000
_cell.angle_alpha   90.00
_cell.angle_beta   90.00
_cell.angle_gamma   90.00
#
_symmetry.space_group_name_H-M   'P 1'
#
loop_
_entity.id
_entity.type
_entity.pdbx_description
1 polymer ?
#
loop_
_entity_poly.entity_id
_entity_poly.type
_entity_poly.pdbx_seq_one_letter_code
_entity_poly.pdbx_strand_id
1 'polypeptide(L)' 'MNKEIRIRCWFEIDGIKFFSPGPARLLELIQSKGSLSGAAKKMGMSYKKVWDLVTDLNTRGQAPHVVSHKGEGREEKRS' A
#
# COMPACT_ATOMS: atom_id res chain seq x y z
N MET A 1 5.04 -38.57 -5.05
CA MET A 1 3.97 -37.85 -4.31
C MET A 1 4.49 -36.45 -4.02
N ASN A 2 3.95 -35.43 -4.72
CA ASN A 2 4.41 -34.05 -4.53
C ASN A 2 3.63 -33.44 -3.36
N LYS A 3 4.37 -32.96 -2.34
CA LYS A 3 3.78 -32.25 -1.19
C LYS A 3 3.99 -30.75 -1.40
N GLU A 4 2.90 -30.00 -1.50
CA GLU A 4 2.94 -28.52 -1.46
C GLU A 4 2.51 -28.03 -0.08
N ILE A 5 3.24 -27.06 0.47
CA ILE A 5 2.87 -26.33 1.68
C ILE A 5 2.62 -24.88 1.29
N ARG A 6 1.45 -24.35 1.64
CA ARG A 6 1.09 -22.94 1.48
C ARG A 6 0.80 -22.35 2.84
N ILE A 7 1.47 -21.25 3.16
CA ILE A 7 1.29 -20.54 4.43
C ILE A 7 0.81 -19.12 4.12
N ARG A 8 -0.22 -18.69 4.86
CA ARG A 8 -0.66 -17.29 4.89
C ARG A 8 -0.58 -16.83 6.34
N CYS A 9 0.36 -15.94 6.63
CA CYS A 9 0.51 -15.31 7.93
C CYS A 9 0.19 -13.81 7.85
N TRP A 10 -0.10 -13.22 9.00
CA TRP A 10 -0.23 -11.79 9.18
C TRP A 10 0.22 -11.41 10.59
N PHE A 11 0.65 -10.17 10.76
CA PHE A 11 0.99 -9.58 12.05
C PHE A 11 -0.16 -8.72 12.53
N GLU A 12 -0.42 -8.79 13.82
CA GLU A 12 -1.41 -7.97 14.52
C GLU A 12 -0.71 -7.09 15.54
N ILE A 13 -1.22 -5.87 15.70
CA ILE A 13 -0.87 -4.95 16.79
C ILE A 13 -2.18 -4.69 17.53
N ASP A 14 -2.21 -4.99 18.83
CA ASP A 14 -3.38 -4.85 19.71
C ASP A 14 -4.64 -5.57 19.18
N GLY A 15 -4.46 -6.76 18.62
CA GLY A 15 -5.56 -7.57 18.05
C GLY A 15 -6.10 -7.03 16.72
N ILE A 16 -5.44 -6.05 16.11
CA ILE A 16 -5.81 -5.50 14.81
C ILE A 16 -4.74 -5.86 13.78
N LYS A 17 -5.18 -6.38 12.64
CA LYS A 17 -4.33 -6.75 11.52
C LYS A 17 -3.52 -5.55 11.01
N PHE A 18 -2.21 -5.63 11.14
CA PHE A 18 -1.28 -4.58 10.77
C PHE A 18 -0.55 -4.91 9.46
N PHE A 19 0.12 -6.05 9.39
CA PHE A 19 0.94 -6.40 8.24
C PHE A 19 0.51 -7.74 7.65
N SER A 20 0.10 -7.72 6.39
CA SER A 20 -0.36 -8.90 5.67
C SER A 20 0.05 -8.83 4.20
N PRO A 21 -0.14 -9.90 3.40
CA PRO A 21 0.31 -9.91 2.01
C PRO A 21 -0.23 -8.76 1.15
N GLY A 22 -1.41 -8.22 1.47
CA GLY A 22 -1.99 -7.07 0.77
C GLY A 22 -1.21 -5.77 0.99
N PRO A 23 -1.13 -5.25 2.22
CA PRO A 23 -0.29 -4.11 2.58
C PRO A 23 1.19 -4.27 2.20
N ALA A 24 1.78 -5.47 2.35
CA ALA A 24 3.14 -5.74 1.91
C ALA A 24 3.31 -5.49 0.40
N ARG A 25 2.41 -6.08 -0.41
CA ARG A 25 2.38 -5.86 -1.86
C ARG A 25 2.13 -4.40 -2.24
N LEU A 26 1.33 -3.68 -1.47
CA LEU A 26 1.11 -2.25 -1.70
C LEU A 26 2.42 -1.46 -1.57
N LEU A 27 3.20 -1.71 -0.51
CA LEU A 27 4.47 -1.04 -0.29
C LEU A 27 5.49 -1.34 -1.41
N GLU A 28 5.59 -2.61 -1.84
CA GLU A 28 6.42 -3.02 -2.99
C GLU A 28 6.02 -2.29 -4.28
N LEU A 29 4.72 -2.12 -4.50
CA LEU A 29 4.19 -1.41 -5.66
C LEU A 29 4.42 0.09 -5.59
N ILE A 30 4.32 0.70 -4.41
CA ILE A 30 4.67 2.11 -4.22
C ILE A 30 6.14 2.33 -4.53
N GLN A 31 7.03 1.48 -4.00
CA GLN A 31 8.46 1.55 -4.24
C GLN A 31 8.81 1.38 -5.72
N SER A 32 8.21 0.39 -6.41
CA SER A 32 8.50 0.13 -7.82
C SER A 32 7.83 1.10 -8.81
N LYS A 33 6.69 1.72 -8.44
CA LYS A 33 5.96 2.66 -9.31
C LYS A 33 6.25 4.13 -9.01
N GLY A 34 6.83 4.43 -7.86
CA GLY A 34 7.08 5.79 -7.39
C GLY A 34 5.81 6.63 -7.15
N SER A 35 4.62 6.01 -7.17
CA SER A 35 3.35 6.73 -7.03
C SER A 35 2.23 5.85 -6.48
N LEU A 36 1.38 6.44 -5.63
CA LEU A 36 0.17 5.80 -5.10
C LEU A 36 -0.84 5.48 -6.21
N SER A 37 -0.97 6.35 -7.21
CA SER A 37 -1.83 6.13 -8.37
C SER A 37 -1.36 4.94 -9.21
N GLY A 38 -0.05 4.79 -9.43
CA GLY A 38 0.55 3.64 -10.10
C GLY A 38 0.31 2.33 -9.34
N ALA A 39 0.47 2.35 -8.01
CA ALA A 39 0.19 1.21 -7.16
C ALA A 39 -1.30 0.82 -7.19
N ALA A 40 -2.22 1.80 -7.04
CA ALA A 40 -3.66 1.58 -7.10
C ALA A 40 -4.09 0.94 -8.42
N LYS A 41 -3.62 1.47 -9.57
CA LYS A 41 -3.88 0.90 -10.89
C LYS A 41 -3.39 -0.56 -11.00
N LYS A 42 -2.20 -0.86 -10.46
CA LYS A 42 -1.63 -2.22 -10.53
C LYS A 42 -2.33 -3.20 -9.58
N MET A 43 -2.87 -2.72 -8.45
CA MET A 43 -3.66 -3.53 -7.51
C MET A 43 -5.13 -3.69 -7.94
N GLY A 44 -5.60 -2.96 -8.96
CA GLY A 44 -7.01 -2.92 -9.32
C GLY A 44 -7.88 -2.31 -8.21
N MET A 45 -7.32 -1.39 -7.43
CA MET A 45 -8.00 -0.73 -6.32
C MET A 45 -8.24 0.75 -6.63
N SER A 46 -9.26 1.34 -6.01
CA SER A 46 -9.43 2.79 -6.06
C SER A 46 -8.27 3.48 -5.33
N TYR A 47 -7.95 4.70 -5.76
CA TYR A 47 -6.94 5.52 -5.09
C TYR A 47 -7.27 5.69 -3.60
N LYS A 48 -8.55 5.97 -3.27
CA LYS A 48 -9.02 6.09 -1.89
C LYS A 48 -8.69 4.86 -1.04
N LYS A 49 -8.96 3.66 -1.55
CA LYS A 49 -8.67 2.41 -0.80
C LYS A 49 -7.17 2.23 -0.53
N VAL A 50 -6.32 2.56 -1.49
CA VAL A 50 -4.87 2.54 -1.30
C VAL A 50 -4.42 3.61 -0.29
N TRP A 51 -5.00 4.81 -0.36
CA TRP A 51 -4.73 5.89 0.57
C TRP A 51 -5.10 5.52 2.01
N ASP A 52 -6.28 4.92 2.20
CA ASP A 52 -6.75 4.47 3.51
C ASP A 52 -5.81 3.41 4.10
N LEU A 53 -5.34 2.46 3.27
CA LEU A 53 -4.35 1.45 3.68
C LEU A 53 -3.00 2.06 4.08
N VAL A 54 -2.51 3.04 3.33
CA VAL A 54 -1.25 3.74 3.67
C VAL A 54 -1.42 4.53 4.96
N THR A 55 -2.57 5.17 5.14
CA THR A 55 -2.88 5.93 6.36
C THR A 55 -2.88 4.99 7.57
N ASP A 56 -3.58 3.86 7.49
CA ASP A 56 -3.62 2.86 8.57
C ASP A 56 -2.22 2.31 8.91
N LEU A 57 -1.40 2.00 7.89
CA LEU A 57 0.00 1.59 8.07
C LEU A 57 0.83 2.67 8.79
N ASN A 58 0.75 3.92 8.34
CA ASN A 58 1.50 5.02 8.94
C ASN A 58 1.06 5.34 10.37
N THR A 59 -0.23 5.20 10.68
CA THR A 59 -0.77 5.47 12.02
C THR A 59 -0.38 4.40 13.03
N ARG A 60 -0.30 3.13 12.61
CA ARG A 60 0.01 1.99 13.51
C ARG A 60 1.51 1.68 13.59
N GLY A 61 2.29 2.11 12.61
CA GLY A 61 3.75 1.96 12.62
C GLY A 61 4.42 2.88 13.64
N GLN A 62 5.61 2.51 14.09
CA GLN A 62 6.44 3.39 14.94
C GLN A 62 6.92 4.64 14.20
N ALA A 63 6.90 4.60 12.87
CA ALA A 63 7.25 5.69 11.97
C ALA A 63 6.43 5.56 10.68
N PRO A 64 6.23 6.66 9.91
CA PRO A 64 5.53 6.58 8.63
C PRO A 64 6.30 5.68 7.65
N HIS A 65 5.63 4.64 7.15
CA HIS A 65 6.16 3.72 6.14
C HIS A 65 6.15 4.32 4.74
N VAL A 66 5.22 5.24 4.48
CA VAL A 66 5.12 5.98 3.21
C VAL A 66 5.01 7.46 3.51
N VAL A 67 5.96 8.24 3.03
CA VAL A 67 5.89 9.70 3.05
C VAL A 67 5.48 10.18 1.67
N SER A 68 4.31 10.81 1.58
CA SER A 68 3.83 11.37 0.32
C SER A 68 4.49 12.72 0.09
N HIS A 69 5.30 12.84 -0.95
CA HIS A 69 5.67 14.13 -1.51
C HIS A 69 4.55 14.56 -2.45
N LYS A 70 3.87 15.66 -2.12
CA LYS A 70 2.86 16.25 -3.00
C LYS A 70 3.59 16.72 -4.26
N GLY A 71 3.49 15.96 -5.35
CA GLY A 71 3.84 16.48 -6.66
C GLY A 71 2.91 17.65 -6.92
N GLU A 72 3.45 18.84 -7.12
CA GLU A 72 2.69 19.97 -7.66
C GLU A 72 1.93 19.47 -8.89
N GLY A 73 0.60 19.53 -8.81
CA GLY A 73 -0.24 19.03 -9.88
C GLY A 73 0.20 19.69 -11.18
N ARG A 74 0.51 18.90 -12.20
CA ARG A 74 0.43 19.39 -13.58
C ARG A 74 -1.03 19.75 -13.81
N GLU A 75 -1.33 21.02 -13.59
CA GLU A 75 -2.51 21.69 -14.06
C GLU A 75 -2.36 21.76 -15.59
N GLU A 76 -2.69 20.65 -16.25
CA GLU A 76 -2.82 20.60 -17.71
C GLU A 76 -4.08 21.40 -18.03
N LYS A 77 -3.87 22.71 -18.21
CA LYS A 77 -4.86 23.63 -18.74
C LYS A 77 -5.36 23.04 -20.06
N ARG A 78 -6.57 22.51 -20.03
CA ARG A 78 -7.42 22.49 -21.23
C ARG A 78 -7.86 23.93 -21.47
N SER A 79 -7.20 24.59 -22.42
CA SER A 79 -7.76 25.69 -23.17
C SER A 79 -7.12 25.76 -24.55
#